data_AF-B8RIX5-F1
#
_entry.id   AF-B8RIX5-F1
#
_cell.length_a   1.000
_cell.length_b   1.000
_cell.length_c   1.000
_cell.angle_alpha   90.00
_cell.angle_beta   90.00
_cell.angle_gamma   90.00
#
_symmetry.space_group_name_H-M   'P 1'
#
loop_
_entity.id
_entity.type
_entity.pdbx_description
1 polymer ?
#
loop_
_entity_poly.entity_id
_entity_poly.type
_entity_poly.pdbx_seq_one_letter_code
_entity_poly.pdbx_strand_id
1 'polypeptide(L)'
;RLNPIRRVYRAPLDMVQKGLTPVLGLEWAHAIRFWTGKVALGAFAILATTYYFKYNQNDWTRKGGWRVIHSRKAVFPGDPGYPNFPKRTEPAEYAARGFKQSPI
;
A
#
# COMPACT_ATOMS: atom_id res chain seq x y z
N ARG A 1 -11.61 -2.58 -35.58
CA ARG A 1 -12.24 -3.86 -35.16
C ARG A 1 -12.76 -3.69 -33.73
N LEU A 2 -14.07 -3.86 -33.50
CA LEU A 2 -14.70 -3.68 -32.18
C LEU A 2 -14.35 -4.88 -31.29
N ASN A 3 -13.61 -4.68 -30.19
CA ASN A 3 -13.32 -5.74 -29.22
C ASN A 3 -14.45 -5.79 -28.15
N PRO A 4 -15.31 -6.82 -28.14
CA PRO A 4 -16.45 -6.90 -27.24
C PRO A 4 -16.03 -6.95 -25.77
N ILE A 5 -14.93 -7.64 -25.44
CA ILE A 5 -14.40 -7.74 -24.06
C ILE A 5 -14.01 -6.36 -23.54
N ARG A 6 -13.31 -5.58 -24.38
CA ARG A 6 -12.92 -4.21 -24.02
C ARG A 6 -14.15 -3.31 -23.79
N ARG A 7 -15.24 -3.55 -24.52
CA ARG A 7 -16.49 -2.79 -24.37
C ARG A 7 -17.17 -3.10 -23.04
N VAL A 8 -17.27 -4.39 -22.68
CA VAL A 8 -17.87 -4.81 -21.41
C VAL A 8 -17.06 -4.27 -20.22
N TYR A 9 -15.73 -4.39 -20.26
CA TYR A 9 -14.87 -3.87 -19.19
C TYR A 9 -14.96 -2.34 -19.00
N ARG A 10 -15.15 -1.58 -20.08
CA ARG A 10 -15.28 -0.10 -20.02
C ARG A 10 -16.68 0.37 -19.65
N ALA A 11 -17.71 -0.46 -19.86
CA ALA A 11 -19.11 -0.10 -19.73
C ALA A 11 -19.48 0.57 -18.40
N PRO A 12 -19.01 0.13 -17.23
CA PRO A 12 -19.40 0.77 -15.96
C PRO A 12 -18.97 2.24 -15.90
N LEU A 13 -17.73 2.54 -16.27
CA LEU A 13 -17.22 3.90 -16.28
C LEU A 13 -17.79 4.73 -17.44
N ASP A 14 -18.12 4.09 -18.58
CA ASP A 14 -18.88 4.74 -19.66
C ASP A 14 -20.27 5.19 -19.17
N MET A 15 -20.95 4.40 -18.34
CA MET A 15 -22.26 4.76 -17.77
C MET A 15 -22.16 5.94 -16.81
N VAL A 16 -21.15 5.93 -15.93
CA VAL A 16 -20.87 7.07 -15.03
C VAL A 16 -20.65 8.35 -15.83
N GLN A 17 -19.82 8.28 -16.88
CA GLN A 17 -19.58 9.43 -17.73
C GLN A 17 -20.88 9.94 -18.36
N LYS A 18 -21.67 9.06 -19.00
CA LYS A 18 -22.92 9.43 -19.66
C LYS A 18 -23.93 10.08 -18.71
N GLY A 19 -24.01 9.59 -17.47
CA GLY A 19 -24.88 10.18 -16.44
C GLY A 19 -24.42 11.55 -15.95
N LEU A 20 -23.11 11.82 -15.97
CA LEU A 20 -22.53 13.10 -15.52
C LEU A 20 -22.46 14.16 -16.63
N THR A 21 -22.37 13.76 -17.90
CA THR A 21 -22.33 14.66 -19.05
C THR A 21 -23.41 15.76 -19.05
N PRO A 22 -24.71 15.48 -18.78
CA PRO A 22 -25.75 16.52 -18.83
C PRO A 22 -25.62 17.59 -17.73
N VAL A 23 -24.89 17.31 -16.64
CA VAL A 23 -24.75 18.23 -15.51
C VAL A 23 -23.45 19.02 -15.57
N LEU A 24 -22.34 18.36 -15.93
CA LEU A 24 -20.98 18.92 -15.83
C LEU A 24 -20.36 19.26 -17.18
N GLY A 25 -20.99 18.86 -18.29
CA GLY A 25 -20.42 18.93 -19.61
C GLY A 25 -19.43 17.80 -19.91
N LEU A 26 -19.06 17.68 -21.18
CA LEU A 26 -18.31 16.53 -21.71
C LEU A 26 -16.87 16.46 -21.15
N GLU A 27 -16.19 17.60 -21.09
CA GLU A 27 -14.79 17.72 -20.61
C GLU A 27 -14.63 17.18 -19.17
N TRP A 28 -15.44 17.69 -18.24
CA TRP A 28 -15.40 17.28 -16.84
C TRP A 28 -15.87 15.85 -16.63
N ALA A 29 -16.92 15.41 -17.34
CA ALA A 29 -17.38 14.03 -17.27
C ALA A 29 -16.28 13.04 -17.71
N HIS A 30 -15.52 13.38 -18.77
CA HIS A 30 -14.37 12.58 -19.20
C HIS A 30 -13.25 12.57 -18.15
N ALA A 31 -12.92 13.71 -17.56
CA ALA A 31 -11.89 13.81 -16.51
C ALA A 31 -12.25 12.94 -15.30
N ILE A 32 -13.50 13.01 -14.83
CA ILE A 32 -14.01 12.20 -13.72
C ILE A 32 -13.89 10.72 -14.07
N ARG A 33 -14.39 10.31 -15.24
CA ARG A 33 -14.30 8.92 -15.70
C ARG A 33 -12.86 8.38 -15.72
N PHE A 34 -11.89 9.19 -16.11
CA PHE A 34 -10.48 8.83 -16.12
C PHE A 34 -9.90 8.66 -14.71
N TRP A 35 -10.18 9.59 -13.80
CA TRP A 35 -9.66 9.57 -12.44
C TRP A 35 -10.33 8.55 -11.54
N THR A 36 -11.65 8.34 -11.67
CA THR A 36 -12.40 7.36 -10.86
C THR A 36 -11.79 5.97 -10.94
N GLY A 37 -11.43 5.50 -12.12
CA GLY A 37 -10.78 4.19 -12.28
C GLY A 37 -9.43 4.11 -11.57
N LYS A 38 -8.60 5.16 -11.68
CA LYS A 38 -7.29 5.21 -11.03
C LYS A 38 -7.40 5.26 -9.51
N VAL A 39 -8.31 6.09 -9.00
CA VAL A 39 -8.57 6.22 -7.56
C VAL A 39 -9.11 4.91 -7.00
N ALA A 40 -10.06 4.25 -7.67
CA ALA A 40 -10.60 2.96 -7.24
C ALA A 40 -9.51 1.87 -7.19
N LEU A 41 -8.68 1.78 -8.23
CA LEU A 41 -7.56 0.83 -8.25
C LEU A 41 -6.50 1.17 -7.19
N GLY A 42 -6.19 2.45 -6.98
CA GLY A 42 -5.26 2.90 -5.95
C GLY A 42 -5.76 2.57 -4.54
N ALA A 43 -7.02 2.86 -4.26
CA ALA A 43 -7.66 2.54 -2.99
C ALA A 43 -7.68 1.03 -2.74
N PHE A 44 -8.04 0.24 -3.75
CA PHE A 44 -8.00 -1.22 -3.67
C PHE A 44 -6.58 -1.74 -3.39
N ALA A 45 -5.56 -1.21 -4.08
CA ALA A 45 -4.18 -1.62 -3.87
C ALA A 45 -3.68 -1.29 -2.46
N ILE A 46 -4.04 -0.11 -1.92
CA ILE A 46 -3.72 0.28 -0.54
C ILE A 46 -4.40 -0.66 0.45
N LEU A 47 -5.71 -0.91 0.31
CA LEU A 47 -6.44 -1.82 1.19
C LEU A 47 -5.89 -3.25 1.12
N ALA A 48 -5.65 -3.77 -0.07
CA ALA A 48 -5.08 -5.11 -0.26
C ALA A 48 -3.69 -5.23 0.37
N THR A 49 -2.84 -4.22 0.17
CA THR A 49 -1.46 -4.20 0.69
C THR A 49 -1.44 -4.06 2.22
N THR A 50 -2.24 -3.16 2.78
CA THR A 50 -2.36 -2.98 4.24
C THR A 50 -2.93 -4.22 4.90
N TYR A 51 -3.97 -4.83 4.33
CA TYR A 51 -4.53 -6.08 4.81
C TYR A 51 -3.51 -7.23 4.73
N TYR A 52 -2.76 -7.31 3.62
CA TYR A 52 -1.71 -8.30 3.44
C TYR A 52 -0.65 -8.19 4.53
N PHE A 53 -0.09 -7.00 4.77
CA PHE A 53 0.91 -6.82 5.82
C PHE A 53 0.34 -7.07 7.22
N LYS A 54 -0.93 -6.73 7.48
CA LYS A 54 -1.56 -6.96 8.78
C LYS A 54 -1.67 -8.45 9.16
N TYR A 55 -1.97 -9.32 8.19
CA TYR A 55 -2.25 -10.76 8.46
C TYR A 55 -1.21 -11.72 7.90
N ASN A 56 -0.29 -11.23 7.08
CA ASN A 56 0.73 -12.03 6.38
C ASN A 56 2.14 -11.46 6.54
N GLN A 57 2.39 -10.69 7.60
CA GLN A 57 3.74 -10.26 7.94
C GLN A 57 4.67 -11.47 8.14
N ASN A 58 5.90 -11.35 7.65
CA ASN A 58 6.95 -12.34 7.85
C ASN A 58 7.55 -12.19 9.26
N ASP A 59 6.94 -12.89 10.22
CA ASP A 59 7.44 -12.98 11.59
C ASP A 59 8.15 -14.33 11.83
N TRP A 60 8.78 -14.49 12.99
CA TRP A 60 9.54 -15.70 13.34
C TRP A 60 8.70 -17.00 13.25
N THR A 61 7.39 -16.93 13.47
CA THR A 61 6.45 -18.04 13.44
C THR A 61 6.06 -18.49 12.02
N ARG A 62 6.32 -17.67 11.00
CA ARG A 62 5.84 -17.90 9.62
C ARG A 62 7.00 -17.84 8.62
N LYS A 63 7.07 -18.85 7.74
CA LYS A 63 8.12 -18.96 6.71
C LYS A 63 7.87 -18.08 5.47
N GLY A 64 6.64 -17.63 5.26
CA GLY A 64 6.22 -16.85 4.09
C GLY A 64 5.91 -15.38 4.39
N GLY A 65 5.43 -14.65 3.38
CA GLY A 65 5.10 -13.24 3.50
C GLY A 65 6.24 -12.32 3.07
N TRP A 66 5.89 -11.07 2.74
CA TRP A 66 6.88 -10.05 2.44
C TRP A 66 7.69 -9.67 3.69
N ARG A 67 9.01 -9.65 3.53
CA ARG A 67 9.95 -9.29 4.59
C ARG A 67 10.29 -7.81 4.48
N VAL A 68 9.95 -7.05 5.51
CA VAL A 68 10.32 -5.63 5.64
C VAL A 68 11.42 -5.52 6.68
N ILE A 69 12.59 -5.00 6.27
CA ILE A 69 13.72 -4.73 7.16
C ILE A 69 13.88 -3.23 7.24
N HIS A 70 13.79 -2.69 8.45
CA HIS A 70 14.00 -1.26 8.70
C HIS A 70 15.45 -1.02 9.12
N SER A 71 16.10 -0.09 8.43
CA SER A 71 17.36 0.49 8.88
C SER A 71 17.13 1.31 10.14
N ARG A 72 18.18 1.42 10.97
CA ARG A 72 18.12 2.27 12.18
C ARG A 72 17.85 3.72 11.76
N LYS A 73 17.17 4.48 12.63
CA LYS A 73 17.07 5.93 12.47
C LYS A 73 18.46 6.57 12.60
N ALA A 74 18.78 7.50 11.71
CA ALA A 74 19.96 8.35 11.86
C ALA A 74 19.74 9.32 13.03
N VAL A 75 20.76 9.50 13.87
CA VAL A 75 20.74 10.40 15.03
C VAL A 75 21.98 11.27 14.93
N PHE A 76 21.79 12.58 14.97
CA PHE A 76 22.84 13.58 14.80
C PHE A 76 23.08 14.38 16.10
N PRO A 77 24.26 14.99 16.28
CA PRO A 77 24.50 15.91 17.38
C PRO A 77 23.46 17.05 17.35
N GLY A 78 22.63 17.16 18.38
CA GLY A 78 21.53 18.14 18.48
C GLY A 78 20.13 17.53 18.46
N ASP A 79 19.98 16.26 18.05
CA ASP A 79 18.71 15.55 18.20
C ASP A 79 18.44 15.22 19.67
N PRO A 80 17.16 15.23 20.15
CA PRO A 80 16.81 14.84 21.52
C PRO A 80 17.27 13.43 21.92
N GLY A 81 17.52 12.56 20.94
CA GLY A 81 17.99 11.18 21.15
C GLY A 81 19.52 11.02 21.10
N TYR A 82 20.30 12.08 20.88
CA TYR A 82 21.76 12.00 20.87
C TYR A 82 22.32 12.01 22.31
N PRO A 83 23.31 11.16 22.68
CA PRO A 83 24.05 10.20 21.86
C PRO A 83 23.51 8.76 21.96
N ASN A 84 22.26 8.57 22.37
CA ASN A 84 21.67 7.25 22.59
C ASN A 84 21.34 6.55 21.27
N PHE A 85 22.36 5.97 20.65
CA PHE A 85 22.18 5.12 19.48
C PHE A 85 21.57 3.77 19.91
N PRO A 86 20.51 3.30 19.24
CA PRO A 86 20.04 1.93 19.45
C PRO A 86 21.14 0.96 19.01
N LYS A 87 21.81 0.36 20.00
CA LYS A 87 22.85 -0.65 19.78
C LYS A 87 22.20 -2.03 19.73
N ARG A 88 22.55 -2.81 18.71
CA ARG A 88 22.30 -4.25 18.70
C ARG A 88 23.57 -4.92 19.22
N THR A 89 23.50 -5.47 20.43
CA THR A 89 24.67 -6.00 21.13
C THR A 89 24.86 -7.48 20.82
N GLU A 90 23.75 -8.20 20.65
CA GLU A 90 23.78 -9.65 20.42
C GLU A 90 23.61 -9.98 18.92
N PRO A 91 24.36 -10.97 18.39
CA PRO A 91 24.18 -11.43 17.00
C PRO A 91 22.75 -11.87 16.67
N ALA A 92 22.01 -12.39 17.66
CA ALA A 92 20.63 -12.85 17.49
C ALA A 92 19.64 -11.69 17.18
N GLU A 93 19.99 -10.43 17.45
CA GLU A 93 19.09 -9.28 17.28
C GLU A 93 18.91 -8.85 15.84
N TYR A 94 19.83 -9.21 14.94
CA TYR A 94 19.78 -8.81 13.54
C TYR A 94 18.68 -9.52 12.74
N ALA A 95 18.26 -10.71 13.19
CA ALA A 95 17.28 -11.55 12.48
C ALA A 95 16.18 -12.14 13.38
N ALA A 96 15.95 -11.55 14.56
CA ALA A 96 15.00 -12.06 15.55
C ALA A 96 13.54 -12.13 15.05
N ARG A 97 13.14 -11.30 14.06
CA ARG A 97 11.78 -11.32 13.46
C ARG A 97 10.64 -11.32 14.49
N GLY A 98 10.78 -10.50 15.54
CA GLY A 98 9.80 -10.40 16.62
C GLY A 98 9.83 -11.54 17.65
N PHE A 99 10.81 -12.46 17.57
CA PHE A 99 10.94 -13.57 18.52
C PHE A 99 11.05 -13.10 19.98
N LYS A 100 11.84 -12.07 20.25
CA LYS A 100 12.00 -11.49 21.61
C LYS A 100 10.70 -10.86 22.18
N GLN A 101 9.68 -10.63 21.35
CA GLN A 101 8.38 -10.06 21.73
C GLN A 101 7.30 -11.15 21.84
N SER A 102 7.68 -12.41 21.62
CA SER A 102 6.82 -13.57 21.85
C SER A 102 6.43 -13.66 23.33
N PRO A 103 5.20 -14.12 23.67
CA PRO A 103 4.79 -14.38 25.05
C PRO A 103 5.45 -15.63 25.66
N ILE A 104 6.29 -16.33 24.90
CA ILE A 104 7.10 -17.49 25.29
C ILE A 104 8.56 -17.04 25.31
#